data_AF-A0A413IN11-F1
#
_entry.id   AF-A0A413IN11-F1
#
_cell.length_a   1.000
_cell.length_b   1.000
_cell.length_c   1.000
_cell.angle_alpha   90.00
_cell.angle_beta   90.00
_cell.angle_gamma   90.00
#
_symmetry.space_group_name_H-M   'P 1'
#
loop_
_entity.id
_entity.type
_entity.pdbx_description
1 polymer ?
#
loop_
_entity_poly.entity_id
_entity_poly.type
_entity_poly.pdbx_seq_one_letter_code
_entity_poly.pdbx_strand_id
1 'polypeptide(L)'
;MITYLPMNTWIKLLSIICLFLIISCNSNRKNTENKTDIPSPKNLTAYFDSLQHHGFYIPYHSDSTDREKVMHTIRLLQEYQTRERKFYPAKEVQTALELMRNELGYINSHRGDDLTAEDNGFFFRFLEQAARLCPDLYLLADVTSADHKVGVINFQEWSINPLYSFLLYENGKGGWNVTPIDTVGNVKIEKIFKLDKNGQTYYLLSNNFLPITFTQFIFMTENGITSLFQGKQYEEALKAWYENRPEDYTITFNPQKICWNFCHEVGEYYQPIENTKTLYLELKKEQSYFYVE
;
A
#
# COMPACT_ATOMS: atom_id res chain seq x y z
N MET A 1 28.76 25.00 -25.55
CA MET A 1 27.69 26.03 -25.53
C MET A 1 26.71 25.63 -24.44
N ILE A 2 26.92 26.12 -23.22
CA ILE A 2 26.07 25.78 -22.07
C ILE A 2 24.90 26.77 -22.11
N THR A 3 23.73 26.28 -22.51
CA THR A 3 22.48 27.04 -22.45
C THR A 3 22.03 27.12 -21.00
N TYR A 4 22.18 28.31 -20.40
CA TYR A 4 21.66 28.64 -19.09
C TYR A 4 20.13 28.54 -19.11
N LEU A 5 19.57 27.54 -18.41
CA LEU A 5 18.16 27.53 -18.05
C LEU A 5 17.89 28.65 -17.03
N PRO A 6 16.80 29.42 -17.16
CA PRO A 6 16.54 30.57 -16.31
C PRO A 6 16.37 30.14 -14.85
N MET A 7 16.94 30.94 -13.94
CA MET A 7 17.03 30.72 -12.48
C MET A 7 15.66 30.39 -11.82
N ASN A 8 14.56 30.81 -12.45
CA ASN A 8 13.19 30.54 -11.99
C ASN A 8 12.76 29.06 -12.17
N THR A 9 13.41 28.31 -13.07
CA THR A 9 13.20 26.86 -13.27
C THR A 9 13.89 26.05 -12.19
N TRP A 10 15.08 26.51 -11.75
CA TRP A 10 15.82 25.90 -10.65
C TRP A 10 15.11 26.06 -9.32
N ILE A 11 14.52 27.23 -9.05
CA ILE A 11 13.77 27.49 -7.81
C ILE A 11 12.50 26.61 -7.74
N LYS A 12 11.82 26.37 -8.87
CA LYS A 12 10.66 25.47 -8.94
C LYS A 12 11.03 23.98 -8.81
N LEU A 13 12.16 23.55 -9.36
CA LEU A 13 12.66 22.18 -9.17
C LEU A 13 13.17 21.96 -7.74
N LEU A 14 13.90 22.93 -7.17
CA LEU A 14 14.34 22.91 -5.78
C LEU A 14 13.15 22.87 -4.81
N SER A 15 12.03 23.54 -5.10
CA SER A 15 10.82 23.41 -4.27
C SER A 15 10.19 22.01 -4.32
N ILE A 16 10.30 21.29 -5.43
CA ILE A 16 9.85 19.89 -5.55
C ILE A 16 10.79 18.95 -4.79
N ILE A 17 12.10 19.21 -4.84
CA ILE A 17 13.14 18.45 -4.11
C ILE A 17 13.09 18.70 -2.60
N CYS A 18 12.80 19.93 -2.16
CA CYS A 18 12.61 20.24 -0.73
C CYS A 18 11.39 19.55 -0.13
N LEU A 19 10.35 19.26 -0.93
CA LEU A 19 9.23 18.40 -0.51
C LEU A 19 9.66 16.94 -0.29
N PHE A 20 10.73 16.47 -0.93
CA PHE A 20 11.27 15.12 -0.75
C PHE A 20 12.19 14.97 0.46
N LEU A 21 12.96 16.01 0.82
CA LEU A 21 13.86 15.95 1.97
C LEU A 21 13.15 16.04 3.33
N ILE A 22 11.95 16.64 3.40
CA ILE A 22 11.18 16.70 4.66
C ILE A 22 10.59 15.32 5.03
N ILE A 23 10.37 14.43 4.05
CA ILE A 23 9.84 13.08 4.30
C ILE A 23 10.93 12.16 4.89
N SER A 24 12.21 12.39 4.57
CA SER A 24 13.32 11.54 5.03
C SER A 24 13.86 11.91 6.43
N CYS A 25 13.38 12.98 7.07
CA CYS A 25 13.96 13.51 8.31
C CYS A 25 12.97 13.65 9.48
N ASN A 26 11.80 13.00 9.46
CA ASN A 26 10.81 13.16 10.54
C ASN A 26 10.40 11.82 11.18
N SER A 27 11.36 11.14 11.82
CA SER A 27 11.00 10.28 12.94
C SER A 27 10.52 11.18 14.09
N ASN A 28 9.27 10.97 14.51
CA ASN A 28 8.51 11.76 15.50
C ASN A 28 7.87 13.08 15.04
N ARG A 29 6.74 13.02 14.32
CA ARG A 29 5.54 13.82 14.68
C ARG A 29 4.26 13.48 13.92
N LYS A 30 3.19 13.42 14.72
CA LYS A 30 1.74 13.48 14.44
C LYS A 30 1.32 14.13 13.11
N ASN A 31 0.28 13.52 12.52
CA ASN A 31 -0.74 14.10 11.62
C ASN A 31 -0.28 15.34 10.84
N THR A 32 0.23 15.11 9.63
CA THR A 32 0.28 16.13 8.59
C THR A 32 -0.37 15.59 7.34
N GLU A 33 -1.45 16.27 6.96
CA GLU A 33 -2.16 16.17 5.69
C GLU A 33 -1.18 16.24 4.52
N ASN A 34 -0.69 15.10 4.04
CA ASN A 34 0.00 15.05 2.76
C ASN A 34 -1.02 14.64 1.72
N LYS A 35 -1.76 15.63 1.20
CA LYS A 35 -2.27 15.53 -0.17
C LYS A 35 -1.06 15.36 -1.08
N THR A 36 -0.73 14.12 -1.39
CA THR A 36 0.14 13.80 -2.51
C THR A 36 -0.65 14.08 -3.78
N ASP A 37 -0.77 15.36 -4.17
CA ASP A 37 -1.13 15.69 -5.55
C ASP A 37 0.02 15.19 -6.42
N ILE A 38 -0.06 13.92 -6.83
CA ILE A 38 0.85 13.26 -7.75
C ILE A 38 0.92 14.14 -9.00
N PRO A 39 2.09 14.68 -9.40
CA PRO A 39 2.20 15.41 -10.64
C PRO A 39 1.76 14.48 -11.75
N SER A 40 0.67 14.82 -12.43
CA SER A 40 0.17 14.08 -13.60
C SER A 40 1.03 14.48 -14.80
N PRO A 41 2.10 13.72 -15.15
CA PRO A 41 3.02 14.14 -16.17
C PRO A 41 2.32 14.05 -17.52
N LYS A 42 2.41 15.08 -18.34
CA LYS A 42 1.84 15.03 -19.70
C LYS A 42 2.55 14.00 -20.59
N ASN A 43 3.83 13.75 -20.31
CA ASN A 43 4.67 12.77 -20.99
C ASN A 43 5.33 11.86 -19.96
N LEU A 44 4.82 10.64 -19.83
CA LEU A 44 5.31 9.61 -18.90
C LEU A 44 6.72 9.15 -19.28
N THR A 45 7.01 8.95 -20.55
CA THR A 45 8.34 8.50 -21.00
C THR A 45 9.42 9.49 -20.56
N ALA A 46 9.23 10.79 -20.87
CA ALA A 46 10.18 11.83 -20.45
C ALA A 46 10.28 11.95 -18.92
N TYR A 47 9.18 11.72 -18.21
CA TYR A 47 9.17 11.71 -16.75
C TYR A 47 10.01 10.57 -16.18
N PHE A 48 9.82 9.33 -16.62
CA PHE A 48 10.59 8.18 -16.15
C PHE A 48 12.06 8.20 -16.63
N ASP A 49 12.33 8.77 -17.80
CA ASP A 49 13.71 9.05 -18.21
C ASP A 49 14.36 10.04 -17.25
N SER A 50 13.66 11.10 -16.85
CA SER A 50 14.18 12.09 -15.89
C SER A 50 14.45 11.49 -14.51
N LEU A 51 13.61 10.55 -14.04
CA LEU A 51 13.83 9.85 -12.77
C LEU A 51 15.17 9.11 -12.76
N GLN A 52 15.48 8.38 -13.84
CA GLN A 52 16.75 7.67 -13.98
C GLN A 52 17.96 8.62 -13.98
N HIS A 53 17.85 9.80 -14.58
CA HIS A 53 18.92 10.81 -14.52
C HIS A 53 19.17 11.38 -13.12
N HIS A 54 18.19 11.25 -12.21
CA HIS A 54 18.28 11.72 -10.82
C HIS A 54 18.53 10.58 -9.81
N GLY A 55 18.98 9.40 -10.27
CA GLY A 55 19.35 8.29 -9.40
C GLY A 55 18.22 7.33 -9.04
N PHE A 56 16.99 7.58 -9.50
CA PHE A 56 15.88 6.62 -9.35
C PHE A 56 15.90 5.64 -10.51
N TYR A 57 16.65 4.56 -10.35
CA TYR A 57 16.79 3.54 -11.39
C TYR A 57 15.67 2.50 -11.32
N ILE A 58 15.37 1.91 -12.48
CA ILE A 58 14.58 0.67 -12.49
C ILE A 58 15.35 -0.36 -11.63
N PRO A 59 14.73 -1.02 -10.65
CA PRO A 59 15.40 -2.06 -9.90
C PRO A 59 15.71 -3.23 -10.83
N TYR A 60 16.99 -3.61 -10.95
CA TYR A 60 17.44 -4.77 -11.71
C TYR A 60 18.72 -5.36 -11.10
N HIS A 61 18.79 -6.68 -11.02
CA HIS A 61 19.95 -7.47 -10.62
C HIS A 61 20.55 -8.23 -11.81
N SER A 62 19.75 -8.55 -12.85
CA SER A 62 20.24 -9.17 -14.08
C SER A 62 19.43 -8.80 -15.34
N ASP A 63 20.15 -8.72 -16.46
CA ASP A 63 19.74 -8.57 -17.86
C ASP A 63 19.02 -7.28 -18.35
N SER A 64 19.38 -6.85 -19.57
CA SER A 64 18.80 -5.64 -20.21
C SER A 64 17.35 -5.80 -20.65
N THR A 65 16.88 -7.06 -20.79
CA THR A 65 15.57 -7.41 -21.34
C THR A 65 14.41 -7.03 -20.42
N ASP A 66 14.59 -7.12 -19.09
CA ASP A 66 13.55 -6.76 -18.12
C ASP A 66 13.37 -5.24 -18.00
N ARG A 67 14.46 -4.49 -18.11
CA ARG A 67 14.41 -3.03 -18.23
C ARG A 67 13.59 -2.59 -19.45
N GLU A 68 13.79 -3.26 -20.59
CA GLU A 68 13.03 -2.97 -21.81
C GLU A 68 11.54 -3.26 -21.64
N LYS A 69 11.14 -4.31 -20.91
CA LYS A 69 9.73 -4.59 -20.59
C LYS A 69 9.09 -3.49 -19.75
N VAL A 70 9.79 -2.98 -18.73
CA VAL A 70 9.30 -1.87 -17.90
C VAL A 70 9.15 -0.60 -18.74
N MET A 71 10.16 -0.27 -19.54
CA MET A 71 10.11 0.91 -20.43
C MET A 71 9.04 0.77 -21.52
N HIS A 72 8.84 -0.43 -22.07
CA HIS A 72 7.75 -0.70 -23.00
C HIS A 72 6.39 -0.45 -22.34
N THR A 73 6.20 -0.91 -21.10
CA THR A 73 4.96 -0.70 -20.34
C THR A 73 4.68 0.78 -20.09
N ILE A 74 5.72 1.58 -19.80
CA ILE A 74 5.60 3.05 -19.69
C ILE A 74 5.09 3.67 -20.99
N ARG A 75 5.56 3.20 -22.15
CA ARG A 75 5.07 3.67 -23.46
C ARG A 75 3.60 3.29 -23.67
N LEU A 76 3.19 2.07 -23.30
CA LEU A 76 1.79 1.66 -23.39
C LEU A 76 0.87 2.50 -22.49
N LEU A 77 1.31 2.85 -21.28
CA LEU A 77 0.60 3.77 -20.39
C LEU A 77 0.53 5.18 -20.99
N GLN A 78 1.59 5.63 -21.67
CA GLN A 78 1.60 6.91 -22.39
C GLN A 78 0.59 6.91 -23.54
N GLU A 79 0.56 5.87 -24.36
CA GLU A 79 -0.41 5.71 -25.46
C GLU A 79 -1.85 5.69 -24.92
N TYR A 80 -2.09 5.03 -23.78
CA TYR A 80 -3.40 5.04 -23.13
C TYR A 80 -3.76 6.44 -22.61
N GLN A 81 -2.82 7.14 -21.98
CA GLN A 81 -3.00 8.52 -21.51
C GLN A 81 -3.32 9.49 -22.66
N THR A 82 -2.67 9.35 -23.83
CA THR A 82 -2.90 10.20 -25.01
C THR A 82 -4.05 9.72 -25.89
N ARG A 83 -4.73 8.62 -25.51
CA ARG A 83 -5.82 7.99 -26.25
C ARG A 83 -5.42 7.40 -27.61
N GLU A 84 -4.12 7.19 -27.83
CA GLU A 84 -3.61 6.40 -28.96
C GLU A 84 -3.93 4.91 -28.78
N ARG A 85 -4.06 4.48 -27.52
CA ARG A 85 -4.55 3.16 -27.13
C ARG A 85 -5.89 3.27 -26.43
N LYS A 86 -6.83 2.38 -26.78
CA LYS A 86 -8.19 2.36 -26.19
C LYS A 86 -8.26 1.73 -24.80
N PHE A 87 -7.48 0.69 -24.55
CA PHE A 87 -7.59 -0.13 -23.34
C PHE A 87 -6.35 0.02 -22.45
N TYR A 88 -6.57 0.03 -21.14
CA TYR A 88 -5.51 0.03 -20.14
C TYR A 88 -4.65 -1.25 -20.28
N PRO A 89 -3.31 -1.15 -20.32
CA PRO A 89 -2.41 -2.30 -20.51
C PRO A 89 -2.23 -3.09 -19.20
N ALA A 90 -3.31 -3.66 -18.67
CA ALA A 90 -3.34 -4.29 -17.34
C ALA A 90 -2.30 -5.40 -17.18
N LYS A 91 -2.19 -6.29 -18.18
CA LYS A 91 -1.28 -7.43 -18.15
C LYS A 91 0.18 -6.97 -18.11
N GLU A 92 0.52 -5.98 -18.94
CA GLU A 92 1.87 -5.44 -19.01
C GLU A 92 2.22 -4.66 -17.74
N VAL A 93 1.27 -3.92 -17.17
CA VAL A 93 1.43 -3.24 -15.87
C VAL A 93 1.69 -4.25 -14.75
N GLN A 94 0.87 -5.31 -14.64
CA GLN A 94 1.09 -6.34 -13.62
C GLN A 94 2.44 -7.02 -13.80
N THR A 95 2.81 -7.38 -15.03
CA THR A 95 4.12 -7.99 -15.33
C THR A 95 5.27 -7.06 -14.93
N ALA A 96 5.19 -5.76 -15.27
CA ALA A 96 6.24 -4.79 -14.92
C ALA A 96 6.34 -4.59 -13.40
N LEU A 97 5.21 -4.56 -12.69
CA LEU A 97 5.20 -4.51 -11.22
C LEU A 97 5.83 -5.75 -10.62
N GLU A 98 5.42 -6.96 -11.04
CA GLU A 98 5.97 -8.22 -10.55
C GLU A 98 7.48 -8.31 -10.76
N LEU A 99 7.97 -7.94 -11.96
CA LEU A 99 9.40 -7.88 -12.25
C LEU A 99 10.11 -6.97 -11.23
N MET A 100 9.69 -5.71 -11.11
CA MET A 100 10.33 -4.78 -10.18
C MET A 100 10.20 -5.21 -8.71
N ARG A 101 9.09 -5.82 -8.31
CA ARG A 101 8.88 -6.37 -6.96
C ARG A 101 9.90 -7.47 -6.65
N ASN A 102 10.09 -8.41 -7.59
CA ASN A 102 11.06 -9.50 -7.45
C ASN A 102 12.49 -8.97 -7.34
N GLU A 103 12.84 -7.98 -8.16
CA GLU A 103 14.14 -7.33 -8.14
C GLU A 103 14.43 -6.61 -6.81
N LEU A 104 13.46 -5.85 -6.31
CA LEU A 104 13.58 -5.20 -5.00
C LEU A 104 13.71 -6.24 -3.87
N GLY A 105 12.94 -7.33 -3.92
CA GLY A 105 13.02 -8.43 -2.97
C GLY A 105 14.39 -9.12 -2.96
N TYR A 106 14.95 -9.34 -4.15
CA TYR A 106 16.32 -9.85 -4.30
C TYR A 106 17.35 -8.91 -3.68
N ILE A 107 17.30 -7.61 -4.03
CA ILE A 107 18.26 -6.60 -3.52
C ILE A 107 18.20 -6.53 -2.00
N ASN A 108 17.00 -6.45 -1.42
CA ASN A 108 16.78 -6.39 0.02
C ASN A 108 17.33 -7.61 0.75
N SER A 109 17.16 -8.81 0.17
CA SER A 109 17.65 -10.07 0.77
C SER A 109 19.17 -10.18 0.77
N HIS A 110 19.85 -9.61 -0.24
CA HIS A 110 21.28 -9.84 -0.47
C HIS A 110 22.19 -8.70 -0.01
N ARG A 111 21.65 -7.47 0.14
CA ARG A 111 22.44 -6.33 0.63
C ARG A 111 22.67 -6.34 2.14
N GLY A 112 21.77 -6.94 2.92
CA GLY A 112 21.84 -6.92 4.38
C GLY A 112 21.47 -5.57 5.03
N ASP A 113 21.09 -4.58 4.23
CA ASP A 113 20.61 -3.25 4.65
C ASP A 113 19.21 -3.01 4.06
N ASP A 114 18.40 -2.20 4.76
CA ASP A 114 17.07 -1.79 4.29
C ASP A 114 17.16 -1.00 2.97
N LEU A 115 16.17 -1.19 2.09
CA LEU A 115 16.06 -0.41 0.85
C LEU A 115 15.90 1.09 1.14
N THR A 116 16.66 1.90 0.42
CA THR A 116 16.56 3.35 0.49
C THR A 116 15.40 3.87 -0.37
N ALA A 117 15.04 5.15 -0.17
CA ALA A 117 14.09 5.85 -1.02
C ALA A 117 14.54 5.93 -2.49
N GLU A 118 15.85 5.88 -2.75
CA GLU A 118 16.40 5.86 -4.11
C GLU A 118 16.19 4.48 -4.76
N ASP A 119 16.38 3.40 -3.99
CA ASP A 119 16.20 2.02 -4.46
C ASP A 119 14.74 1.73 -4.85
N ASN A 120 13.77 2.21 -4.06
CA ASN A 120 12.33 1.94 -4.30
C ASN A 120 11.60 3.06 -5.05
N GLY A 121 12.24 4.22 -5.25
CA GLY A 121 11.57 5.42 -5.74
C GLY A 121 11.04 5.27 -7.18
N PHE A 122 11.77 4.56 -8.06
CA PHE A 122 11.27 4.30 -9.42
C PHE A 122 10.00 3.44 -9.38
N PHE A 123 10.01 2.35 -8.61
CA PHE A 123 8.85 1.47 -8.44
C PHE A 123 7.64 2.27 -7.94
N PHE A 124 7.83 3.08 -6.90
CA PHE A 124 6.74 3.85 -6.31
C PHE A 124 6.14 4.83 -7.32
N ARG A 125 6.98 5.54 -8.09
CA ARG A 125 6.49 6.43 -9.16
C ARG A 125 5.79 5.68 -10.28
N PHE A 126 6.29 4.50 -10.64
CA PHE A 126 5.61 3.65 -11.62
C PHE A 126 4.22 3.26 -11.14
N LEU A 127 4.11 2.76 -9.90
CA LEU A 127 2.85 2.35 -9.29
C LEU A 127 1.87 3.53 -9.20
N GLU A 128 2.31 4.70 -8.76
CA GLU A 128 1.48 5.92 -8.72
C GLU A 128 0.90 6.28 -10.09
N GLN A 129 1.71 6.24 -11.16
CA GLN A 129 1.22 6.58 -12.49
C GLN A 129 0.31 5.49 -13.07
N ALA A 130 0.63 4.22 -12.83
CA ALA A 130 -0.21 3.09 -13.22
C ALA A 130 -1.56 3.15 -12.52
N ALA A 131 -1.60 3.43 -11.22
CA ALA A 131 -2.80 3.58 -10.40
C ALA A 131 -3.62 4.81 -10.82
N ARG A 132 -2.98 5.96 -11.07
CA ARG A 132 -3.68 7.17 -11.53
C ARG A 132 -4.43 6.95 -12.85
N LEU A 133 -3.88 6.13 -13.75
CA LEU A 133 -4.47 5.82 -15.06
C LEU A 133 -5.38 4.59 -15.04
N CYS A 134 -5.38 3.81 -13.97
CA CYS A 134 -6.11 2.56 -13.93
C CYS A 134 -7.62 2.82 -13.85
N PRO A 135 -8.43 2.33 -14.81
CA PRO A 135 -9.87 2.60 -14.84
C PRO A 135 -10.65 1.81 -13.78
N ASP A 136 -10.11 0.69 -13.34
CA ASP A 136 -10.74 -0.21 -12.37
C ASP A 136 -9.68 -0.87 -11.50
N LEU A 137 -9.86 -0.80 -10.19
CA LEU A 137 -8.94 -1.30 -9.20
C LEU A 137 -8.64 -2.80 -9.36
N TYR A 138 -9.56 -3.60 -9.89
CA TYR A 138 -9.37 -5.03 -10.16
C TYR A 138 -8.24 -5.34 -11.14
N LEU A 139 -7.89 -4.39 -12.00
CA LEU A 139 -6.80 -4.57 -12.96
C LEU A 139 -5.42 -4.45 -12.30
N LEU A 140 -5.36 -4.02 -11.04
CA LEU A 140 -4.13 -3.62 -10.37
C LEU A 140 -3.96 -4.19 -8.96
N ALA A 141 -5.03 -4.26 -8.16
CA ALA A 141 -4.96 -4.68 -6.76
C ALA A 141 -5.07 -6.21 -6.59
N ASP A 142 -4.32 -6.75 -5.62
CA ASP A 142 -4.36 -8.16 -5.24
C ASP A 142 -5.60 -8.46 -4.36
N VAL A 143 -6.01 -7.49 -3.54
CA VAL A 143 -7.21 -7.56 -2.69
C VAL A 143 -8.02 -6.28 -2.88
N THR A 144 -9.35 -6.40 -2.94
CA THR A 144 -10.26 -5.26 -3.12
C THR A 144 -11.37 -5.26 -2.07
N SER A 145 -11.84 -4.07 -1.69
CA SER A 145 -13.05 -3.91 -0.90
C SER A 145 -14.29 -4.32 -1.72
N ALA A 146 -15.35 -4.73 -1.03
CA ALA A 146 -16.59 -5.17 -1.66
C ALA A 146 -17.29 -4.09 -2.51
N ASP A 147 -16.98 -2.81 -2.27
CA ASP A 147 -17.49 -1.68 -3.05
C ASP A 147 -16.48 -1.13 -4.07
N HIS A 148 -15.34 -1.81 -4.24
CA HIS A 148 -14.26 -1.46 -5.17
C HIS A 148 -13.66 -0.07 -4.99
N LYS A 149 -13.80 0.54 -3.80
CA LYS A 149 -13.25 1.88 -3.52
C LYS A 149 -11.85 1.86 -2.95
N VAL A 150 -11.45 0.72 -2.39
CA VAL A 150 -10.19 0.53 -1.70
C VAL A 150 -9.59 -0.82 -2.10
N GLY A 151 -8.28 -0.86 -2.30
CA GLY A 151 -7.58 -2.05 -2.72
C GLY A 151 -6.19 -2.08 -2.16
N VAL A 152 -5.60 -3.27 -2.12
CA VAL A 152 -4.24 -3.47 -1.66
C VAL A 152 -3.45 -4.22 -2.71
N ILE A 153 -2.24 -3.74 -2.94
CA ILE A 153 -1.18 -4.45 -3.60
C ILE A 153 -0.25 -5.00 -2.53
N ASN A 154 -0.03 -6.31 -2.51
CA ASN A 154 0.93 -6.97 -1.67
C ASN A 154 2.25 -7.16 -2.42
N PHE A 155 3.37 -6.95 -1.75
CA PHE A 155 4.66 -7.46 -2.24
C PHE A 155 4.84 -8.91 -1.80
N GLN A 156 5.33 -9.75 -2.71
CA GLN A 156 5.57 -11.15 -2.41
C GLN A 156 6.76 -11.34 -1.45
N GLU A 157 6.60 -12.32 -0.55
CA GLU A 157 7.56 -12.75 0.46
C GLU A 157 8.74 -13.53 -0.16
N TRP A 158 9.68 -12.85 -0.81
CA TRP A 158 10.95 -13.47 -1.20
C TRP A 158 12.11 -13.11 -0.26
N SER A 159 11.84 -12.32 0.77
CA SER A 159 12.82 -11.82 1.74
C SER A 159 12.32 -11.98 3.18
N ILE A 160 13.27 -12.11 4.13
CA ILE A 160 13.02 -12.18 5.59
C ILE A 160 12.18 -10.98 6.09
N ASN A 161 12.19 -9.87 5.33
CA ASN A 161 11.33 -8.70 5.51
C ASN A 161 10.59 -8.44 4.18
N PRO A 162 9.26 -8.64 4.06
CA PRO A 162 8.54 -8.34 2.83
C PRO A 162 8.62 -6.84 2.52
N LEU A 163 8.46 -6.45 1.27
CA LEU A 163 8.68 -5.08 0.85
C LEU A 163 7.36 -4.34 0.67
N TYR A 164 6.70 -4.00 1.77
CA TYR A 164 5.55 -3.09 1.81
C TYR A 164 4.26 -3.61 1.15
N SER A 165 3.13 -3.40 1.82
CA SER A 165 1.82 -3.41 1.17
C SER A 165 1.46 -1.99 0.77
N PHE A 166 0.76 -1.80 -0.35
CA PHE A 166 0.33 -0.48 -0.81
C PHE A 166 -1.19 -0.41 -0.81
N LEU A 167 -1.73 0.61 -0.15
CA LEU A 167 -3.13 0.96 -0.19
C LEU A 167 -3.41 1.78 -1.45
N LEU A 168 -4.43 1.38 -2.18
CA LEU A 168 -5.01 2.11 -3.29
C LEU A 168 -6.40 2.57 -2.89
N TYR A 169 -6.72 3.83 -3.15
CA TYR A 169 -8.03 4.40 -2.84
C TYR A 169 -8.45 5.45 -3.86
N GLU A 170 -9.76 5.60 -4.06
CA GLU A 170 -10.32 6.50 -5.06
C GLU A 170 -9.85 7.95 -4.84
N ASN A 171 -9.37 8.60 -5.91
CA ASN A 171 -8.86 9.97 -5.85
C ASN A 171 -9.88 11.05 -6.24
N GLY A 172 -11.11 10.65 -6.56
CA GLY A 172 -12.20 11.55 -7.02
C GLY A 172 -12.00 12.14 -8.43
N LYS A 173 -10.96 11.74 -9.15
CA LYS A 173 -10.60 12.21 -10.51
C LYS A 173 -10.60 11.06 -11.55
N GLY A 174 -11.20 9.92 -11.22
CA GLY A 174 -11.28 8.75 -12.11
C GLY A 174 -10.05 7.85 -12.11
N GLY A 175 -9.25 7.89 -11.04
CA GLY A 175 -8.13 6.97 -10.81
C GLY A 175 -7.89 6.74 -9.32
N TRP A 176 -6.72 6.21 -8.99
CA TRP A 176 -6.40 5.77 -7.63
C TRP A 176 -5.18 6.50 -7.07
N ASN A 177 -5.27 6.90 -5.81
CA ASN A 177 -4.12 7.31 -5.01
C ASN A 177 -3.42 6.07 -4.46
N VAL A 178 -2.13 6.22 -4.14
CA VAL A 178 -1.29 5.14 -3.57
C VAL A 178 -0.69 5.62 -2.26
N THR A 179 -0.70 4.79 -1.23
CA THR A 179 -0.06 5.07 0.05
C THR A 179 0.52 3.78 0.63
N PRO A 180 1.77 3.76 1.11
CA PRO A 180 2.33 2.59 1.77
C PRO A 180 1.55 2.25 3.05
N ILE A 181 1.35 0.95 3.29
CA ILE A 181 0.77 0.39 4.51
C ILE A 181 1.94 -0.07 5.37
N ASP A 182 2.18 0.71 6.42
CA ASP A 182 3.29 0.54 7.35
C ASP A 182 4.68 0.73 6.70
N THR A 183 5.66 0.94 7.56
CA THR A 183 7.10 0.95 7.25
C THR A 183 7.73 -0.43 7.40
N VAL A 184 7.13 -1.32 8.18
CA VAL A 184 7.67 -2.64 8.47
C VAL A 184 7.05 -3.67 7.55
N GLY A 185 7.92 -4.32 6.79
CA GLY A 185 7.61 -5.20 5.70
C GLY A 185 6.63 -6.35 5.91
N ASN A 186 6.33 -6.74 7.13
CA ASN A 186 5.83 -8.09 7.44
C ASN A 186 4.33 -8.33 7.20
N VAL A 187 3.65 -7.43 6.48
CA VAL A 187 2.18 -7.44 6.46
C VAL A 187 1.64 -7.63 5.06
N LYS A 188 1.40 -8.88 4.69
CA LYS A 188 0.51 -9.25 3.59
C LYS A 188 -0.93 -9.01 4.02
N ILE A 189 -1.65 -8.10 3.39
CA ILE A 189 -3.07 -7.90 3.62
C ILE A 189 -3.85 -8.89 2.78
N GLU A 190 -4.76 -9.63 3.41
CA GLU A 190 -5.47 -10.72 2.74
C GLU A 190 -6.96 -10.45 2.60
N LYS A 191 -7.52 -9.57 3.42
CA LYS A 191 -8.92 -9.15 3.34
C LYS A 191 -9.07 -7.66 3.64
N ILE A 192 -10.05 -7.05 2.98
CA ILE A 192 -10.51 -5.67 3.27
C ILE A 192 -11.99 -5.75 3.65
N PHE A 193 -12.32 -5.41 4.89
CA PHE A 193 -13.70 -5.35 5.34
C PHE A 193 -14.20 -3.91 5.32
N LYS A 194 -15.29 -3.66 4.59
CA LYS A 194 -16.03 -2.40 4.68
C LYS A 194 -16.90 -2.42 5.94
N LEU A 195 -16.68 -1.44 6.82
CA LEU A 195 -17.40 -1.30 8.08
C LEU A 195 -18.04 0.09 8.11
N ASP A 196 -19.32 0.18 8.47
CA ASP A 196 -20.04 1.45 8.55
C ASP A 196 -20.49 1.71 9.98
N LYS A 197 -20.13 2.87 10.55
CA LYS A 197 -20.55 3.27 11.90
C LYS A 197 -20.82 4.76 11.96
N ASN A 198 -21.99 5.13 12.49
CA ASN A 198 -22.41 6.53 12.67
C ASN A 198 -22.26 7.40 11.40
N GLY A 199 -22.53 6.84 10.22
CA GLY A 199 -22.41 7.53 8.93
C GLY A 199 -20.98 7.67 8.40
N GLN A 200 -19.97 7.13 9.09
CA GLN A 200 -18.59 7.03 8.61
C GLN A 200 -18.31 5.61 8.10
N THR A 201 -17.78 5.53 6.88
CA THR A 201 -17.24 4.28 6.32
C THR A 201 -15.78 4.12 6.72
N TYR A 202 -15.43 2.92 7.17
CA TYR A 202 -14.09 2.46 7.49
C TYR A 202 -13.77 1.24 6.62
N TYR A 203 -12.50 1.08 6.29
CA TYR A 203 -11.97 -0.12 5.67
C TYR A 203 -10.96 -0.72 6.62
N LEU A 204 -11.22 -1.94 7.06
CA LEU A 204 -10.31 -2.71 7.89
C LEU A 204 -9.47 -3.60 6.97
N LEU A 205 -8.20 -3.23 6.83
CA LEU A 205 -7.19 -3.97 6.08
C LEU A 205 -6.59 -5.00 7.05
N SER A 206 -6.68 -6.26 6.68
CA SER A 206 -6.54 -7.35 7.64
C SER A 206 -5.66 -8.49 7.13
N ASN A 207 -4.71 -8.91 7.98
CA ASN A 207 -4.07 -10.22 7.94
C ASN A 207 -4.62 -11.04 9.11
N ASN A 208 -5.57 -11.93 8.82
CA ASN A 208 -6.38 -12.64 9.83
C ASN A 208 -5.94 -14.08 10.10
N PHE A 209 -4.85 -14.55 9.48
CA PHE A 209 -4.68 -16.00 9.30
C PHE A 209 -3.80 -16.62 10.38
N LEU A 210 -2.85 -15.88 10.96
CA LEU A 210 -1.98 -16.38 12.03
C LEU A 210 -1.64 -15.31 13.07
N PRO A 211 -1.46 -15.68 14.36
CA PRO A 211 -0.99 -14.77 15.41
C PRO A 211 0.22 -13.93 15.04
N ILE A 212 1.21 -14.62 14.48
CA ILE A 212 2.56 -14.09 14.27
C ILE A 212 2.56 -13.02 13.17
N THR A 213 1.53 -13.00 12.33
CA THR A 213 1.32 -12.02 11.26
C THR A 213 0.04 -11.21 11.47
N PHE A 214 -0.65 -11.39 12.61
CA PHE A 214 -1.94 -10.77 12.86
C PHE A 214 -1.76 -9.24 12.90
N THR A 215 -2.27 -8.58 11.86
CA THR A 215 -2.08 -7.15 11.67
C THR A 215 -3.37 -6.52 11.13
N GLN A 216 -3.77 -5.42 11.75
CA GLN A 216 -5.00 -4.72 11.43
C GLN A 216 -4.71 -3.23 11.22
N PHE A 217 -5.03 -2.72 10.04
CA PHE A 217 -5.01 -1.28 9.75
C PHE A 217 -6.42 -0.79 9.42
N ILE A 218 -6.69 0.45 9.80
CA ILE A 218 -7.96 1.12 9.56
C ILE A 218 -7.67 2.25 8.58
N PHE A 219 -8.39 2.21 7.45
CA PHE A 219 -8.44 3.32 6.51
C PHE A 219 -9.80 3.98 6.56
N MET A 220 -9.83 5.31 6.53
CA MET A 220 -11.06 6.07 6.38
C MET A 220 -10.80 7.37 5.63
N THR A 221 -11.86 7.91 5.03
CA THR A 221 -11.87 9.26 4.47
C THR A 221 -12.99 10.05 5.13
N GLU A 222 -12.66 11.22 5.67
CA GLU A 222 -13.60 12.16 6.26
C GLU A 222 -13.37 13.55 5.66
N ASN A 223 -14.41 14.16 5.07
CA ASN A 223 -14.33 15.50 4.48
C ASN A 223 -13.18 15.68 3.46
N GLY A 224 -12.84 14.61 2.72
CA GLY A 224 -11.74 14.60 1.76
C GLY A 224 -10.34 14.46 2.39
N ILE A 225 -10.26 14.25 3.69
CA ILE A 225 -9.03 13.93 4.42
C ILE A 225 -8.98 12.42 4.64
N THR A 226 -7.89 11.79 4.23
CA THR A 226 -7.69 10.35 4.36
C THR A 226 -6.77 10.03 5.54
N SER A 227 -7.14 9.01 6.32
CA SER A 227 -6.31 8.52 7.44
C SER A 227 -6.12 7.02 7.31
N LEU A 228 -4.88 6.56 7.46
CA LEU A 228 -4.49 5.15 7.56
C LEU A 228 -3.72 4.98 8.88
N PHE A 229 -4.20 4.13 9.78
CA PHE A 229 -3.63 3.99 11.12
C PHE A 229 -3.92 2.62 11.72
N GLN A 230 -3.11 2.23 12.71
CA GLN A 230 -3.47 1.15 13.63
C GLN A 230 -4.33 1.74 14.75
N GLY A 231 -5.36 1.00 15.18
CA GLY A 231 -6.16 1.39 16.33
C GLY A 231 -5.29 1.51 17.58
N LYS A 232 -5.69 2.35 18.54
CA LYS A 232 -4.98 2.46 19.82
C LYS A 232 -5.04 1.15 20.60
N GLN A 233 -4.07 0.96 21.49
CA GLN A 233 -3.96 -0.21 22.38
C GLN A 233 -3.85 -1.53 21.61
N TYR A 234 -3.47 -1.49 20.33
CA TYR A 234 -3.45 -2.66 19.46
C TYR A 234 -2.53 -3.75 20.01
N GLU A 235 -1.28 -3.42 20.32
CA GLU A 235 -0.30 -4.39 20.81
C GLU A 235 -0.68 -4.95 22.18
N GLU A 236 -1.14 -4.10 23.11
CA GLU A 236 -1.52 -4.51 24.45
C GLU A 236 -2.77 -5.39 24.44
N ALA A 237 -3.78 -5.03 23.66
CA ALA A 237 -5.00 -5.82 23.52
C ALA A 237 -4.71 -7.15 22.80
N LEU A 238 -3.90 -7.13 21.73
CA LEU A 238 -3.51 -8.34 21.03
C LEU A 238 -2.79 -9.30 21.97
N LYS A 239 -1.80 -8.82 22.74
CA LYS A 239 -1.09 -9.63 23.74
C LYS A 239 -2.05 -10.21 24.78
N ALA A 240 -2.91 -9.39 25.37
CA ALA A 240 -3.85 -9.83 26.41
C ALA A 240 -4.90 -10.83 25.92
N TRP A 241 -5.30 -10.72 24.65
CA TRP A 241 -6.16 -11.68 23.96
C TRP A 241 -5.44 -13.01 23.73
N TYR A 242 -4.19 -12.93 23.25
CA TYR A 242 -3.38 -14.10 22.92
C TYR A 242 -2.82 -14.91 24.09
N GLU A 243 -2.70 -14.29 25.27
CA GLU A 243 -2.21 -14.94 26.49
C GLU A 243 -3.03 -16.17 26.88
N ASN A 244 -4.32 -16.23 26.53
CA ASN A 244 -5.23 -17.33 26.87
C ASN A 244 -5.71 -18.11 25.64
N ARG A 245 -4.92 -18.13 24.56
CA ARG A 245 -5.28 -18.90 23.38
C ARG A 245 -5.34 -20.40 23.71
N PRO A 246 -6.29 -21.15 23.14
CA PRO A 246 -6.27 -22.61 23.19
C PRO A 246 -5.19 -23.16 22.24
N GLU A 247 -4.93 -24.47 22.30
CA GLU A 247 -3.91 -25.11 21.44
C GLU A 247 -4.40 -25.25 19.98
N ASP A 248 -5.64 -25.73 19.79
CA ASP A 248 -6.26 -25.94 18.49
C ASP A 248 -7.33 -24.89 18.20
N TYR A 249 -7.01 -23.87 17.40
CA TYR A 249 -7.97 -22.83 17.00
C TYR A 249 -7.73 -22.27 15.61
N THR A 250 -8.78 -21.64 15.09
CA THR A 250 -8.72 -20.68 13.99
C THR A 250 -9.16 -19.31 14.50
N ILE A 251 -8.53 -18.24 14.02
CA ILE A 251 -9.02 -16.88 14.26
C ILE A 251 -10.12 -16.56 13.25
N THR A 252 -11.27 -16.10 13.74
CA THR A 252 -12.36 -15.64 12.86
C THR A 252 -12.78 -14.22 13.21
N PHE A 253 -13.02 -13.41 12.18
CA PHE A 253 -13.52 -12.05 12.32
C PHE A 253 -15.05 -12.02 12.15
N ASN A 254 -15.74 -11.43 13.11
CA ASN A 254 -17.16 -11.14 13.04
C ASN A 254 -17.36 -9.65 12.68
N PRO A 255 -17.77 -9.32 11.45
CA PRO A 255 -17.94 -7.93 11.03
C PRO A 255 -19.14 -7.22 11.66
N GLN A 256 -20.14 -7.95 12.18
CA GLN A 256 -21.32 -7.35 12.83
C GLN A 256 -20.99 -6.83 14.22
N LYS A 257 -20.14 -7.56 14.95
CA LYS A 257 -19.66 -7.17 16.29
C LYS A 257 -18.31 -6.47 16.26
N ILE A 258 -17.64 -6.48 15.10
CA ILE A 258 -16.28 -5.96 14.86
C ILE A 258 -15.31 -6.56 15.89
N CYS A 259 -15.27 -7.89 15.93
CA CYS A 259 -14.48 -8.63 16.91
C CYS A 259 -13.86 -9.90 16.32
N TRP A 260 -12.81 -10.41 16.97
CA TRP A 260 -12.12 -11.63 16.65
C TRP A 260 -12.26 -12.64 17.77
N ASN A 261 -12.61 -13.87 17.39
CA ASN A 261 -12.77 -15.00 18.29
C ASN A 261 -11.79 -16.11 17.93
N PHE A 262 -11.35 -16.86 18.93
CA PHE A 262 -10.81 -18.20 18.71
C PHE A 262 -11.98 -19.15 18.47
N CYS A 263 -11.94 -19.91 17.38
CA CYS A 263 -13.00 -20.83 16.98
C CYS A 263 -12.46 -22.22 16.68
N HIS A 264 -13.29 -23.24 16.88
CA HIS A 264 -13.10 -24.55 16.25
C HIS A 264 -13.85 -24.60 14.91
N GLU A 265 -13.27 -25.31 13.95
CA GLU A 265 -13.95 -25.67 12.71
C GLU A 265 -14.89 -26.85 12.98
N VAL A 266 -16.17 -26.69 12.64
CA VAL A 266 -17.23 -27.69 12.83
C VAL A 266 -17.96 -27.85 11.51
N GLY A 267 -17.49 -28.81 10.70
CA GLY A 267 -17.95 -28.97 9.33
C GLY A 267 -17.59 -27.76 8.48
N GLU A 268 -18.58 -27.06 7.93
CA GLU A 268 -18.39 -25.84 7.12
C GLU A 268 -18.50 -24.53 7.93
N TYR A 269 -18.61 -24.63 9.26
CA TYR A 269 -18.84 -23.49 10.15
C TYR A 269 -17.72 -23.33 11.17
N TYR A 270 -17.63 -22.13 11.74
CA TYR A 270 -16.73 -21.82 12.85
C TYR A 270 -17.54 -21.51 14.11
N GLN A 271 -17.24 -22.21 15.20
CA GLN A 271 -17.89 -21.99 16.48
C GLN A 271 -16.89 -21.40 17.49
N PRO A 272 -17.21 -20.27 18.15
CA PRO A 272 -16.36 -19.70 19.20
C PRO A 272 -16.07 -20.70 20.31
N ILE A 273 -14.81 -20.72 20.76
CA ILE A 273 -14.36 -21.59 21.85
C ILE A 273 -14.79 -20.96 23.17
N GLU A 274 -15.52 -21.72 23.98
CA GLU A 274 -15.99 -21.26 25.29
C GLU A 274 -14.82 -20.90 26.22
N ASN A 275 -15.06 -19.93 27.11
CA ASN A 275 -14.08 -19.43 28.09
C ASN A 275 -12.81 -18.80 27.48
N THR A 276 -12.79 -18.55 26.17
CA THR A 276 -11.75 -17.72 25.55
C THR A 276 -12.16 -16.26 25.53
N LYS A 277 -11.15 -15.38 25.57
CA LYS A 277 -11.36 -13.94 25.43
C LYS A 277 -11.69 -13.58 23.98
N THR A 278 -12.38 -12.46 23.79
CA THR A 278 -12.70 -11.87 22.50
C THR A 278 -11.94 -10.56 22.33
N LEU A 279 -11.28 -10.39 21.18
CA LEU A 279 -10.66 -9.11 20.81
C LEU A 279 -11.69 -8.26 20.06
N TYR A 280 -11.94 -7.05 20.51
CA TYR A 280 -12.87 -6.12 19.87
C TYR A 280 -12.12 -4.94 19.27
N LEU A 281 -12.68 -4.36 18.21
CA LEU A 281 -12.30 -3.06 17.67
C LEU A 281 -13.48 -2.10 17.79
N GLU A 282 -13.33 -1.07 18.62
CA GLU A 282 -14.29 0.02 18.71
C GLU A 282 -13.92 1.13 17.71
N LEU A 283 -14.76 1.31 16.68
CA LEU A 283 -14.57 2.36 15.69
C LEU A 283 -14.96 3.73 16.25
N LYS A 284 -13.98 4.64 16.31
CA LYS A 284 -14.11 6.03 16.79
C LYS A 284 -13.15 6.97 16.04
N LYS A 285 -13.16 6.89 14.70
CA LYS A 285 -12.24 7.66 13.82
C LYS A 285 -10.77 7.37 14.16
N GLU A 286 -9.88 8.35 14.14
CA GLU A 286 -8.48 8.18 14.59
C GLU A 286 -8.34 7.82 16.08
N GLN A 287 -9.43 7.87 16.85
CA GLN A 287 -9.46 7.40 18.23
C GLN A 287 -9.97 5.97 18.36
N SER A 288 -10.16 5.24 17.25
CA SER A 288 -10.51 3.82 17.27
C SER A 288 -9.47 3.03 18.07
N TYR A 289 -9.92 2.02 18.80
CA TYR A 289 -9.05 1.30 19.72
C TYR A 289 -9.46 -0.17 19.84
N PHE A 290 -8.49 -0.99 20.21
CA PHE A 290 -8.67 -2.41 20.48
C PHE A 290 -8.81 -2.64 21.98
N TYR A 291 -9.65 -3.59 22.36
CA TYR A 291 -9.84 -4.01 23.74
C TYR A 291 -10.25 -5.48 23.81
N VAL A 292 -10.19 -6.07 25.00
CA VAL A 292 -10.44 -7.50 25.22
C VAL A 292 -11.48 -7.69 26.30
N GLU A 293 -12.45 -8.58 26.05
CA GLU A 293 -13.44 -9.03 27.05
C GLU A 293 -13.52 -10.56 27.10
#